data_AF-A0A0A3IQ27-F1
#
_entry.id   AF-A0A0A3IQ27-F1
#
_cell.length_a   1.000
_cell.length_b   1.000
_cell.length_c   1.000
_cell.angle_alpha   90.00
_cell.angle_beta   90.00
_cell.angle_gamma   90.00
#
_symmetry.space_group_name_H-M   'P 1'
#
loop_
_entity.id
_entity.type
_entity.pdbx_description
1 polymer ?
#
loop_
_entity_poly.entity_id
_entity_poly.type
_entity_poly.pdbx_seq_one_letter_code
_entity_poly.pdbx_strand_id
1 'polypeptide(L)'
;MDWSKTKSIFIGVFLILNMFLYSQYIETYNGKNLEKKPGEEDAEVKLQSENITYDKLPNSVESAFFLSAQVKKYSSDDFPTNDNQDYQLLNDNQLVVNFKTPIKLSSTKEPSALQEFVNQYVYEGKSFVLWEIDEETRTATFFQSVKNGTVYYNEKGGLQLHWNTKGEVYMYKQAMLEKIEEVGRPRTIVPPLQVLKGLYNQKILQTNDHITSMKLGYATHVQFTEKQVLTPTWEVHVKTDKGKEQIHFVNANTGTVMDLQRKTQEVGEE
;
A
#
# COMPACT_ATOMS: atom_id res chain seq x y z
N MET A 1 0.45 -10.11 63.88
CA MET A 1 0.23 -10.45 62.46
C MET A 1 1.60 -10.51 61.80
N ASP A 2 2.04 -11.69 61.37
CA ASP A 2 3.41 -11.91 60.86
C ASP A 2 3.57 -11.29 59.46
N TRP A 3 3.95 -10.01 59.46
CA TRP A 3 4.13 -9.19 58.25
C TRP A 3 5.22 -9.74 57.33
N SER A 4 6.24 -10.39 57.88
CA SER A 4 7.28 -11.08 57.10
C SER A 4 6.74 -12.30 56.33
N LYS A 5 5.87 -13.10 56.95
CA LYS A 5 5.27 -14.28 56.30
C LYS A 5 4.33 -13.90 55.17
N THR A 6 3.55 -12.84 55.36
CA THR A 6 2.60 -12.34 54.33
C THR A 6 3.35 -11.79 53.11
N LYS A 7 4.49 -11.12 53.31
CA LYS A 7 5.35 -10.63 52.20
C LYS A 7 5.94 -11.76 51.36
N SER A 8 6.48 -12.80 51.99
CA SER A 8 7.09 -13.93 51.28
C SER A 8 6.07 -14.69 50.44
N ILE A 9 4.84 -14.86 50.94
CA ILE A 9 3.73 -15.47 50.17
C ILE A 9 3.39 -14.61 48.95
N PHE A 10 3.31 -13.29 49.10
CA PHE A 10 2.99 -12.38 48.01
C PHE A 10 4.06 -12.40 46.89
N ILE A 11 5.33 -12.46 47.27
CA ILE A 11 6.46 -12.59 46.32
C ILE A 11 6.38 -13.93 45.56
N GLY A 12 6.08 -15.03 46.25
CA GLY A 12 5.93 -16.34 45.64
C GLY A 12 4.77 -16.42 44.64
N VAL A 13 3.60 -15.89 45.01
CA VAL A 13 2.43 -15.83 44.11
C VAL A 13 2.71 -14.94 42.90
N PHE A 14 3.37 -13.79 43.08
CA PHE A 14 3.74 -12.91 41.98
C PHE A 14 4.72 -13.58 41.01
N LEU A 15 5.70 -14.34 41.51
CA LEU A 15 6.63 -15.09 40.66
C LEU A 15 5.94 -16.18 39.83
N ILE A 16 5.02 -16.94 40.43
CA ILE A 16 4.25 -17.96 39.72
C ILE A 16 3.39 -17.31 38.62
N LEU A 17 2.73 -16.20 38.93
CA LEU A 17 1.94 -15.44 37.95
C LEU A 17 2.81 -14.93 36.79
N ASN A 18 3.98 -14.36 37.08
CA ASN A 18 4.89 -13.88 36.03
C ASN A 18 5.44 -15.02 35.18
N MET A 19 5.73 -16.18 35.76
CA MET A 19 6.15 -17.36 35.01
C MET A 19 5.04 -17.88 34.10
N PHE A 20 3.79 -17.88 34.58
CA PHE A 20 2.62 -18.21 33.76
C PHE A 20 2.42 -17.21 32.62
N LEU A 21 2.49 -15.91 32.90
CA LEU A 21 2.39 -14.85 31.89
C LEU A 21 3.54 -14.93 30.87
N TYR A 22 4.75 -15.25 31.31
CA TYR A 22 5.89 -15.46 30.43
C TYR A 22 5.72 -16.69 29.53
N SER A 23 5.17 -17.79 30.07
CA SER A 23 4.81 -18.97 29.28
C SER A 23 3.76 -18.62 28.22
N GLN A 24 2.70 -17.89 28.59
CA GLN A 24 1.68 -17.43 27.64
C GLN A 24 2.25 -16.43 26.63
N TYR A 25 3.20 -15.59 27.02
CA TYR A 25 3.90 -14.67 26.13
C TYR A 25 4.73 -15.42 25.10
N ILE A 26 5.50 -16.44 25.51
CA ILE A 26 6.24 -17.33 24.60
C ILE A 26 5.28 -18.08 23.68
N GLU A 27 4.16 -18.59 24.19
CA GLU A 27 3.15 -19.30 23.40
C GLU A 27 2.47 -18.36 22.39
N THR A 28 2.19 -17.11 22.76
CA THR A 28 1.65 -16.08 21.85
C THR A 28 2.72 -15.58 20.86
N TYR A 29 4.00 -15.58 21.22
CA TYR A 29 5.10 -15.18 20.36
C TYR A 29 5.46 -16.28 19.35
N ASN A 30 5.46 -17.55 19.77
CA ASN A 30 5.77 -18.72 18.94
C ASN A 30 4.53 -19.24 18.16
N GLY A 31 3.33 -19.14 18.74
CA GLY A 31 2.06 -19.56 18.14
C GLY A 31 1.57 -18.67 17.00
N LYS A 32 2.15 -17.48 16.82
CA LYS A 32 1.91 -16.62 15.65
C LYS A 32 2.38 -17.21 14.32
N ASN A 33 3.04 -18.37 14.31
CA ASN A 33 3.55 -18.97 13.08
C ASN A 33 2.93 -20.30 12.64
N LEU A 34 2.07 -21.00 13.39
CA LEU A 34 1.77 -22.41 13.02
C LEU A 34 0.37 -22.97 13.30
N GLU A 35 -0.66 -22.14 13.53
CA GLU A 35 -2.04 -22.62 13.30
C GLU A 35 -2.48 -22.19 11.91
N LYS A 36 -2.12 -23.01 10.91
CA LYS A 36 -2.61 -22.84 9.53
C LYS A 36 -4.12 -22.91 9.56
N LYS A 37 -4.79 -21.89 9.02
CA LYS A 37 -6.26 -21.89 8.97
C LYS A 37 -6.76 -23.06 8.11
N PRO A 38 -7.93 -23.65 8.40
CA PRO A 38 -8.50 -24.71 7.59
C PRO A 38 -8.47 -24.36 6.09
N GLY A 39 -7.75 -25.14 5.29
CA GLY A 39 -7.58 -24.95 3.84
C GLY A 39 -6.26 -24.28 3.40
N GLU A 40 -5.48 -23.66 4.30
CA GLU A 40 -4.15 -23.11 3.96
C GLU A 40 -3.12 -24.21 3.68
N GLU A 41 -3.19 -25.33 4.40
CA GLU A 41 -2.33 -26.50 4.16
C GLU A 41 -2.55 -27.09 2.75
N ASP A 42 -3.80 -27.20 2.31
CA ASP A 42 -4.15 -27.64 0.96
C ASP A 42 -3.69 -26.62 -0.11
N ALA A 43 -3.78 -25.32 0.18
CA ALA A 43 -3.28 -24.28 -0.72
C ALA A 43 -1.76 -24.38 -0.90
N GLU A 44 -1.01 -24.53 0.19
CA GLU A 44 0.45 -24.63 0.16
C GLU A 44 0.91 -25.89 -0.56
N VAL A 45 0.33 -27.05 -0.24
CA VAL A 45 0.63 -28.32 -0.94
C VAL A 45 0.38 -28.18 -2.44
N LYS A 46 -0.73 -27.56 -2.84
CA LYS A 46 -1.05 -27.37 -4.26
C LYS A 46 -0.05 -26.48 -4.97
N LEU A 47 0.35 -25.35 -4.38
CA LEU A 47 1.35 -24.44 -4.96
C LEU A 47 2.72 -25.11 -5.06
N GLN A 48 3.15 -25.83 -4.02
CA GLN A 48 4.41 -26.58 -4.00
C GLN A 48 4.45 -27.66 -5.08
N SER A 49 3.34 -28.37 -5.32
CA SER A 49 3.26 -29.40 -6.37
C SER A 49 3.50 -28.86 -7.79
N GLU A 50 3.31 -27.56 -7.99
CA GLU A 50 3.49 -26.84 -9.25
C GLU A 50 4.78 -26.02 -9.28
N ASN A 51 5.67 -26.23 -8.30
CA ASN A 51 6.91 -25.48 -8.12
C ASN A 51 6.68 -23.95 -8.08
N ILE A 52 5.53 -23.51 -7.56
CA ILE A 52 5.25 -22.09 -7.32
C ILE A 52 5.85 -21.73 -5.98
N THR A 53 6.79 -20.79 -5.99
CA THR A 53 7.54 -20.38 -4.80
C THR A 53 7.19 -18.94 -4.43
N TYR A 54 7.41 -18.57 -3.17
CA TYR A 54 7.16 -17.22 -2.70
C TYR A 54 8.18 -16.82 -1.64
N ASP A 55 8.53 -15.54 -1.65
CA ASP A 55 9.22 -14.89 -0.54
C ASP A 55 8.29 -14.77 0.68
N LYS A 56 8.74 -14.08 1.73
CA LYS A 56 7.96 -13.91 2.96
C LYS A 56 6.60 -13.25 2.67
N LEU A 57 5.53 -14.03 2.82
CA LEU A 57 4.16 -13.53 2.73
C LEU A 57 3.81 -12.63 3.93
N PRO A 58 2.92 -11.64 3.75
CA PRO A 58 2.41 -10.85 4.85
C PRO A 58 1.63 -11.74 5.82
N ASN A 59 1.57 -11.33 7.09
CA ASN A 59 0.75 -12.04 8.07
C ASN A 59 -0.73 -11.97 7.66
N SER A 60 -1.45 -13.08 7.84
CA SER A 60 -2.90 -13.11 7.64
C SER A 60 -3.58 -12.11 8.57
N VAL A 61 -4.28 -11.14 8.00
CA VAL A 61 -5.16 -10.23 8.73
C VAL A 61 -6.57 -10.81 8.72
N GLU A 62 -7.26 -10.82 9.86
CA GLU A 62 -8.61 -11.40 9.92
C GLU A 62 -9.64 -10.55 9.18
N SER A 63 -9.54 -9.23 9.31
CA SER A 63 -10.48 -8.31 8.70
C SER A 63 -9.87 -6.93 8.44
N ALA A 64 -10.41 -6.21 7.47
CA ALA A 64 -10.09 -4.82 7.20
C ALA A 64 -11.37 -4.04 6.84
N PHE A 65 -11.32 -2.72 7.04
CA PHE A 65 -12.43 -1.83 6.73
C PHE A 65 -12.36 -1.34 5.29
N PHE A 66 -13.52 -1.00 4.73
CA PHE A 66 -13.56 -0.10 3.59
C PHE A 66 -13.23 1.30 4.08
N LEU A 67 -12.59 2.10 3.23
CA LEU A 67 -12.29 3.48 3.54
C LEU A 67 -13.16 4.42 2.73
N SER A 68 -13.61 5.48 3.36
CA SER A 68 -14.16 6.67 2.71
C SER A 68 -13.06 7.73 2.71
N ALA A 69 -12.90 8.40 1.58
CA ALA A 69 -11.98 9.52 1.43
C ALA A 69 -12.70 10.68 0.75
N GLN A 70 -12.40 11.91 1.14
CA GLN A 70 -12.82 13.10 0.41
C GLN A 70 -11.73 13.51 -0.57
N VAL A 71 -12.11 14.00 -1.74
CA VAL A 71 -11.15 14.61 -2.66
C VAL A 71 -10.76 15.97 -2.10
N LYS A 72 -9.46 16.21 -1.87
CA LYS A 72 -8.97 17.50 -1.35
C LYS A 72 -9.33 18.60 -2.33
N LYS A 73 -9.93 19.66 -1.81
CA LYS A 73 -10.06 20.93 -2.51
C LYS A 73 -8.92 21.83 -2.04
N TYR A 74 -8.07 22.24 -2.96
CA TYR A 74 -6.93 23.09 -2.66
C TYR A 74 -7.38 24.55 -2.55
N SER A 75 -6.83 25.28 -1.59
CA SER A 75 -6.96 26.72 -1.41
C SER A 75 -5.60 27.40 -1.55
N SER A 76 -5.58 28.69 -1.89
CA SER A 76 -4.37 29.50 -1.90
C SER A 76 -3.60 29.49 -0.57
N ASP A 77 -4.31 29.20 0.53
CA ASP A 77 -3.74 29.15 1.88
C ASP A 77 -3.05 27.82 2.19
N ASP A 78 -3.25 26.77 1.38
CA ASP A 78 -2.65 25.45 1.60
C ASP A 78 -1.14 25.43 1.35
N PHE A 79 -0.64 26.36 0.53
CA PHE A 79 0.76 26.39 0.12
C PHE A 79 1.39 27.75 0.46
N PRO A 80 2.59 27.75 1.07
CA PRO A 80 3.28 28.99 1.39
C PRO A 80 3.64 29.71 0.09
N THR A 81 3.57 31.04 0.11
CA THR A 81 4.12 31.84 -0.98
C THR A 81 5.61 31.54 -1.10
N ASN A 82 5.99 30.85 -2.18
CA ASN A 82 7.36 30.50 -2.48
C ASN A 82 7.77 31.19 -3.78
N ASP A 83 8.82 32.00 -3.73
CA ASP A 83 9.27 32.78 -4.88
C ASP A 83 9.63 31.91 -6.09
N ASN A 84 10.02 30.64 -5.89
CA ASN A 84 10.41 29.72 -6.95
C ASN A 84 9.29 28.81 -7.47
N GLN A 85 8.07 28.89 -6.93
CA GLN A 85 6.95 28.02 -7.33
C GLN A 85 5.76 28.86 -7.78
N ASP A 86 5.23 28.54 -8.96
CA ASP A 86 3.96 29.06 -9.46
C ASP A 86 2.89 27.97 -9.35
N TYR A 87 1.83 28.27 -8.60
CA TYR A 87 0.74 27.34 -8.33
C TYR A 87 -0.45 27.63 -9.24
N GLN A 88 -0.98 26.58 -9.87
CA GLN A 88 -2.20 26.63 -10.66
C GLN A 88 -3.17 25.55 -10.14
N LEU A 89 -4.41 25.95 -9.88
CA LEU A 89 -5.48 25.04 -9.52
C LEU A 89 -6.31 24.70 -10.75
N LEU A 90 -6.52 23.40 -11.00
CA LEU A 90 -7.42 22.87 -12.01
C LEU A 90 -8.60 22.22 -11.31
N ASN A 91 -9.83 22.67 -11.63
CA ASN A 91 -11.08 22.13 -11.09
C ASN A 91 -11.12 22.03 -9.55
N ASP A 92 -10.41 22.93 -8.86
CA ASP A 92 -10.21 23.02 -7.40
C ASP A 92 -9.59 21.79 -6.71
N ASN A 93 -9.35 20.68 -7.41
CA ASN A 93 -8.89 19.41 -6.82
C ASN A 93 -7.57 18.88 -7.39
N GLN A 94 -7.01 19.55 -8.39
CA GLN A 94 -5.71 19.22 -8.95
C GLN A 94 -4.80 20.43 -8.87
N LEU A 95 -3.68 20.27 -8.17
CA LEU A 95 -2.63 21.25 -8.03
C LEU A 95 -1.57 21.00 -9.10
N VAL A 96 -1.27 22.02 -9.90
CA VAL A 96 -0.14 22.03 -10.83
C VAL A 96 0.87 23.05 -10.32
N VAL A 97 2.11 22.62 -10.11
CA VAL A 97 3.17 23.48 -9.62
C VAL A 97 4.29 23.52 -10.63
N ASN A 98 4.61 24.72 -11.11
CA ASN A 98 5.74 24.97 -11.99
C ASN A 98 6.88 25.60 -11.21
N PHE A 99 8.11 25.14 -11.43
CA PHE A 99 9.29 25.75 -10.85
C PHE A 99 9.86 26.81 -11.79
N LYS A 100 9.97 28.06 -11.33
CA LYS A 100 10.58 29.15 -12.13
C LYS A 100 12.03 28.83 -12.48
N THR A 101 12.75 28.30 -11.48
CA THR A 101 14.08 27.70 -11.65
C THR A 101 13.96 26.19 -11.42
N PRO A 102 14.12 25.36 -12.47
CA PRO A 102 14.07 23.91 -12.35
C PRO A 102 15.08 23.38 -11.31
N ILE A 103 14.69 22.34 -10.60
CA ILE A 103 15.48 21.78 -9.50
C ILE A 103 16.14 20.48 -9.94
N LYS A 104 17.47 20.43 -9.87
CA LYS A 104 18.26 19.28 -10.28
C LYS A 104 18.02 18.08 -9.35
N LEU A 105 17.69 16.92 -9.93
CA LEU A 105 17.68 15.64 -9.21
C LEU A 105 19.11 15.10 -9.05
N SER A 106 19.36 14.43 -7.93
CA SER A 106 20.59 13.66 -7.73
C SER A 106 20.68 12.47 -8.69
N SER A 107 19.54 11.86 -9.01
CA SER A 107 19.38 10.85 -10.07
C SER A 107 17.93 10.81 -10.55
N THR A 108 17.70 10.53 -11.83
CA THR A 108 16.35 10.30 -12.39
C THR A 108 15.93 8.84 -12.28
N LYS A 109 16.88 7.93 -12.06
CA LYS A 109 16.67 6.48 -12.05
C LYS A 109 16.61 5.87 -10.66
N GLU A 110 17.16 6.56 -9.65
CA GLU A 110 17.18 6.07 -8.28
C GLU A 110 15.86 6.43 -7.57
N PRO A 111 15.09 5.44 -7.08
CA PRO A 111 13.85 5.68 -6.36
C PRO A 111 13.99 6.64 -5.18
N SER A 112 15.09 6.55 -4.44
CA SER A 112 15.36 7.39 -3.27
C SER A 112 15.50 8.86 -3.64
N ALA A 113 16.17 9.18 -4.75
CA ALA A 113 16.35 10.55 -5.21
C ALA A 113 15.02 11.24 -5.53
N LEU A 114 14.13 10.52 -6.21
CA LEU A 114 12.78 11.01 -6.54
C LEU A 114 11.93 11.15 -5.27
N GLN A 115 11.99 10.18 -4.34
CA GLN A 115 11.26 10.24 -3.08
C GLN A 115 11.74 11.40 -2.18
N GLU A 116 13.05 11.66 -2.12
CA GLU A 116 13.62 12.80 -1.41
C GLU A 116 13.10 14.13 -1.98
N PHE A 117 13.07 14.26 -3.31
CA PHE A 117 12.51 15.42 -3.98
C PHE A 117 11.04 15.65 -3.58
N VAL A 118 10.21 14.62 -3.65
CA VAL A 118 8.78 14.72 -3.28
C VAL A 118 8.63 15.13 -1.82
N ASN A 119 9.39 14.52 -0.91
CA ASN A 119 9.32 14.82 0.52
C ASN A 119 9.69 16.28 0.84
N GLN A 120 10.55 16.90 0.03
CA GLN A 120 11.05 18.25 0.26
C GLN A 120 10.20 19.34 -0.40
N TYR A 121 9.73 19.12 -1.63
CA TYR A 121 9.17 20.18 -2.49
C TYR A 121 7.67 20.04 -2.80
N VAL A 122 7.06 18.91 -2.46
CA VAL A 122 5.65 18.63 -2.73
C VAL A 122 4.83 18.78 -1.44
N TYR A 123 3.67 19.42 -1.55
CA TYR A 123 2.71 19.54 -0.45
C TYR A 123 2.32 18.15 0.06
N GLU A 124 2.49 17.91 1.37
CA GLU A 124 2.30 16.58 1.96
C GLU A 124 3.02 15.44 1.23
N GLY A 125 4.19 15.69 0.65
CA GLY A 125 4.93 14.72 -0.17
C GLY A 125 5.21 13.37 0.52
N LYS A 126 5.32 13.35 1.85
CA LYS A 126 5.48 12.11 2.64
C LYS A 126 4.31 11.13 2.53
N SER A 127 3.13 11.62 2.13
CA SER A 127 1.95 10.81 1.90
C SER A 127 1.98 10.10 0.53
N PHE A 128 3.01 10.32 -0.28
CA PHE A 128 3.13 9.73 -1.62
C PHE A 128 4.32 8.78 -1.68
N VAL A 129 4.11 7.63 -2.30
CA VAL A 129 5.12 6.60 -2.52
C VAL A 129 5.35 6.42 -4.02
N LEU A 130 6.62 6.33 -4.41
CA LEU A 130 6.97 6.10 -5.81
C LEU A 130 6.36 4.77 -6.30
N TRP A 131 5.72 4.84 -7.46
CA TRP A 131 5.14 3.69 -8.14
C TRP A 131 5.94 3.31 -9.40
N GLU A 132 6.22 4.29 -10.25
CA GLU A 132 6.82 4.05 -11.56
C GLU A 132 7.71 5.22 -11.97
N ILE A 133 8.79 4.89 -12.70
CA ILE A 133 9.68 5.83 -13.36
C ILE A 133 9.65 5.52 -14.85
N ASP A 134 9.24 6.47 -15.66
CA ASP A 134 9.29 6.40 -17.11
C ASP A 134 10.34 7.41 -17.62
N GLU A 135 11.49 6.86 -18.01
CA GLU A 135 12.61 7.65 -18.55
C GLU A 135 12.36 8.14 -19.97
N GLU A 136 11.48 7.49 -20.74
CA GLU A 136 11.15 7.90 -22.11
C GLU A 136 10.30 9.17 -22.09
N THR A 137 9.27 9.18 -21.25
CA THR A 137 8.41 10.37 -21.04
C THR A 137 8.99 11.35 -20.02
N ARG A 138 10.05 10.96 -19.30
CA ARG A 138 10.68 11.72 -18.21
C ARG A 138 9.69 12.10 -17.11
N THR A 139 8.93 11.09 -16.68
CA THR A 139 7.92 11.23 -15.64
C THR A 139 8.08 10.19 -14.55
N ALA A 140 7.69 10.56 -13.32
CA ALA A 140 7.61 9.62 -12.21
C ALA A 140 6.22 9.71 -11.60
N THR A 141 5.58 8.56 -11.47
CA THR A 141 4.25 8.41 -10.90
C THR A 141 4.36 7.98 -9.46
N PHE A 142 3.60 8.64 -8.59
CA PHE A 142 3.50 8.33 -7.18
C PHE A 142 2.05 8.10 -6.81
N PHE A 143 1.82 7.11 -5.97
CA PHE A 143 0.51 6.82 -5.40
C PHE A 143 0.44 7.29 -3.96
N GLN A 144 -0.74 7.74 -3.55
CA GLN A 144 -0.97 8.15 -2.18
C GLN A 144 -1.02 6.94 -1.25
N SER A 145 -0.38 7.03 -0.09
CA SER A 145 -0.47 6.06 1.00
C SER A 145 -1.47 6.54 2.04
N VAL A 146 -2.41 5.67 2.43
CA VAL A 146 -3.44 5.91 3.44
C VAL A 146 -3.50 4.75 4.43
N LYS A 147 -3.51 5.03 5.74
CA LYS A 147 -3.54 4.01 6.80
C LYS A 147 -2.55 2.85 6.58
N ASN A 148 -1.31 3.16 6.17
CA ASN A 148 -0.23 2.21 5.85
C ASN A 148 -0.47 1.32 4.61
N GLY A 149 -1.40 1.67 3.72
CA GLY A 149 -1.63 0.99 2.44
C GLY A 149 -1.64 1.97 1.27
N THR A 150 -1.03 1.58 0.15
CA THR A 150 -1.04 2.37 -1.09
C THR A 150 -2.43 2.37 -1.72
N VAL A 151 -2.88 3.51 -2.23
CA VAL A 151 -4.10 3.63 -3.05
C VAL A 151 -3.70 3.47 -4.52
N TYR A 152 -4.00 2.31 -5.10
CA TYR A 152 -3.58 1.98 -6.46
C TYR A 152 -4.50 2.63 -7.50
N TYR A 153 -3.88 3.25 -8.52
CA TYR A 153 -4.56 3.73 -9.73
C TYR A 153 -5.81 4.61 -9.43
N ASN A 154 -5.67 5.56 -8.50
CA ASN A 154 -6.72 6.53 -8.19
C ASN A 154 -6.35 7.92 -8.73
N GLU A 155 -7.10 8.40 -9.71
CA GLU A 155 -6.87 9.70 -10.37
C GLU A 155 -7.00 10.90 -9.42
N LYS A 156 -7.72 10.75 -8.31
CA LYS A 156 -7.94 11.79 -7.31
C LYS A 156 -6.94 11.69 -6.13
N GLY A 157 -5.99 10.78 -6.19
CA GLY A 157 -5.01 10.50 -5.13
C GLY A 157 -3.67 10.04 -5.70
N GLY A 158 -2.99 10.93 -6.41
CA GLY A 158 -1.74 10.62 -7.10
C GLY A 158 -0.91 11.87 -7.41
N LEU A 159 0.36 11.65 -7.70
CA LEU A 159 1.32 12.70 -8.02
C LEU A 159 2.13 12.27 -9.25
N GLN A 160 2.32 13.20 -10.18
CA GLN A 160 3.17 13.01 -11.35
C GLN A 160 4.25 14.11 -11.36
N LEU A 161 5.51 13.70 -11.30
CA LEU A 161 6.66 14.57 -11.46
C LEU A 161 7.10 14.58 -12.93
N HIS A 162 7.60 15.73 -13.41
CA HIS A 162 8.19 15.86 -14.74
C HIS A 162 9.57 16.51 -14.68
N TRP A 163 10.54 15.94 -15.38
CA TRP A 163 11.88 16.52 -15.52
C TRP A 163 12.30 16.73 -16.97
N ASN A 164 13.25 17.64 -17.16
CA ASN A 164 13.81 17.96 -18.47
C ASN A 164 14.96 17.00 -18.84
N THR A 165 15.55 17.19 -20.03
CA THR A 165 16.68 16.35 -20.51
C THR A 165 17.94 16.47 -19.67
N LYS A 166 18.04 17.49 -18.82
CA LYS A 166 19.12 17.65 -17.85
C LYS A 166 18.81 16.96 -16.52
N GLY A 167 17.66 16.30 -16.34
CA GLY A 167 17.27 15.71 -15.07
C GLY A 167 16.91 16.76 -14.01
N GLU A 168 16.38 17.90 -14.42
CA GLU A 168 15.87 18.94 -13.53
C GLU A 168 14.34 18.93 -13.55
N VAL A 169 13.73 18.84 -12.37
CA VAL A 169 12.26 18.90 -12.21
C VAL A 169 11.80 20.32 -12.49
N TYR A 170 10.89 20.45 -13.45
CA TYR A 170 10.32 21.74 -13.84
C TYR A 170 8.84 21.86 -13.45
N MET A 171 8.14 20.75 -13.26
CA MET A 171 6.72 20.76 -12.90
C MET A 171 6.29 19.47 -12.19
N TYR A 172 5.27 19.57 -11.34
CA TYR A 172 4.50 18.42 -10.87
C TYR A 172 3.00 18.68 -10.87
N LYS A 173 2.23 17.60 -11.01
CA LYS A 173 0.77 17.59 -10.84
C LYS A 173 0.39 16.71 -9.66
N GLN A 174 -0.46 17.20 -8.79
CA GLN A 174 -0.87 16.52 -7.58
C GLN A 174 -2.40 16.54 -7.44
N ALA A 175 -2.97 15.39 -7.12
CA ALA A 175 -4.31 15.25 -6.56
C ALA A 175 -4.19 14.45 -5.26
N MET A 176 -5.04 14.77 -4.29
CA MET A 176 -4.93 14.18 -2.95
C MET A 176 -6.30 13.85 -2.37
N LEU A 177 -6.33 12.74 -1.66
CA LEU A 177 -7.44 12.32 -0.82
C LEU A 177 -7.20 12.79 0.62
N GLU A 178 -8.22 13.33 1.26
CA GLU A 178 -8.23 13.77 2.65
C GLU A 178 -9.37 13.13 3.44
N LYS A 179 -9.40 13.35 4.77
CA LYS A 179 -10.46 12.86 5.68
C LYS A 179 -10.78 11.38 5.47
N ILE A 180 -9.73 10.56 5.61
CA ILE A 180 -9.81 9.11 5.45
C ILE A 180 -10.49 8.48 6.67
N GLU A 181 -11.64 7.85 6.46
CA GLU A 181 -12.48 7.28 7.52
C GLU A 181 -12.83 5.83 7.23
N GLU A 182 -12.99 5.01 8.26
CA GLU A 182 -13.49 3.63 8.12
C GLU A 182 -15.00 3.64 7.94
N VAL A 183 -15.49 2.83 7.01
CA VAL A 183 -16.91 2.79 6.66
C VAL A 183 -17.51 1.44 7.00
N GLY A 184 -18.61 1.49 7.76
CA GLY A 184 -19.42 0.31 8.05
C GLY A 184 -18.73 -0.65 9.03
N ARG A 185 -18.80 -1.94 8.73
CA ARG A 185 -18.25 -3.02 9.56
C ARG A 185 -16.99 -3.61 8.92
N PRO A 186 -16.03 -4.10 9.72
CA PRO A 186 -14.85 -4.75 9.18
C PRO A 186 -15.27 -5.97 8.35
N ARG A 187 -14.59 -6.18 7.23
CA ARG A 187 -14.86 -7.26 6.29
C ARG A 187 -13.74 -8.28 6.40
N THR A 188 -14.10 -9.57 6.40
CA THR A 188 -13.11 -10.66 6.40
C THR A 188 -12.16 -10.50 5.21
N ILE A 189 -10.89 -10.78 5.47
CA ILE A 189 -9.84 -10.74 4.45
C ILE A 189 -9.42 -12.16 4.09
N VAL A 190 -9.35 -12.42 2.79
CA VAL A 190 -8.86 -13.67 2.22
C VAL A 190 -7.37 -13.79 2.55
N PRO A 191 -6.94 -14.88 3.22
CA PRO A 191 -5.53 -15.07 3.57
C PRO A 191 -4.61 -15.13 2.34
N PRO A 192 -3.34 -14.71 2.47
CA PRO A 192 -2.39 -14.68 1.35
C PRO A 192 -2.30 -16.00 0.55
N LEU A 193 -2.19 -17.14 1.24
CA LEU A 193 -2.11 -18.45 0.56
C LEU A 193 -3.37 -18.77 -0.26
N GLN A 194 -4.55 -18.37 0.21
CA GLN A 194 -5.80 -18.55 -0.54
C GLN A 194 -5.87 -17.65 -1.76
N VAL A 195 -5.31 -16.43 -1.68
CA VAL A 195 -5.18 -15.54 -2.83
C VAL A 195 -4.28 -16.17 -3.89
N LEU A 196 -3.11 -16.68 -3.51
CA LEU A 196 -2.18 -17.34 -4.44
C LEU A 196 -2.83 -18.58 -5.09
N LYS A 197 -3.51 -19.42 -4.29
CA LYS A 197 -4.29 -20.55 -4.82
C LYS A 197 -5.35 -20.08 -5.81
N GLY A 198 -6.06 -18.99 -5.51
CA GLY A 198 -7.06 -18.39 -6.38
C GLY A 198 -6.49 -17.90 -7.71
N LEU A 199 -5.32 -17.26 -7.69
CA LEU A 199 -4.60 -16.82 -8.89
C LEU A 199 -4.13 -18.00 -9.74
N TYR A 200 -3.62 -19.06 -9.12
CA TYR A 200 -3.25 -20.30 -9.80
C TYR A 200 -4.47 -20.97 -10.45
N ASN A 201 -5.59 -21.11 -9.73
CA ASN A 201 -6.82 -21.70 -10.26
C ASN A 201 -7.38 -20.92 -11.47
N GLN A 202 -7.15 -19.61 -11.52
CA GLN A 202 -7.51 -18.73 -12.64
C GLN A 202 -6.46 -18.72 -13.77
N LYS A 203 -5.41 -19.56 -13.67
CA LYS A 203 -4.30 -19.65 -14.63
C LYS A 203 -3.48 -18.37 -14.78
N ILE A 204 -3.53 -17.50 -13.78
CA ILE A 204 -2.74 -16.26 -13.72
C ILE A 204 -1.34 -16.58 -13.21
N LEU A 205 -1.24 -17.38 -12.15
CA LEU A 205 0.01 -18.02 -11.76
C LEU A 205 0.17 -19.34 -12.53
N GLN A 206 1.38 -19.56 -13.01
CA GLN A 206 1.77 -20.75 -13.76
C GLN A 206 2.85 -21.53 -13.00
N THR A 207 3.06 -22.78 -13.41
CA THR A 207 4.11 -23.64 -12.89
C THR A 207 5.48 -22.93 -13.00
N ASN A 208 6.30 -23.00 -11.94
CA ASN A 208 7.60 -22.33 -11.80
C ASN A 208 7.57 -20.80 -11.63
N ASP A 209 6.40 -20.18 -11.45
CA ASP A 209 6.34 -18.77 -11.09
C ASP A 209 6.86 -18.54 -9.65
N HIS A 210 7.40 -17.35 -9.42
CA HIS A 210 7.92 -16.93 -8.13
C HIS A 210 7.29 -15.62 -7.67
N ILE A 211 6.64 -15.61 -6.50
CA ILE A 211 6.04 -14.42 -5.90
C ILE A 211 7.13 -13.69 -5.11
N THR A 212 7.53 -12.51 -5.60
CA THR A 212 8.60 -11.71 -4.99
C THR A 212 8.09 -10.83 -3.84
N SER A 213 6.83 -10.38 -3.90
CA SER A 213 6.24 -9.63 -2.80
C SER A 213 4.73 -9.65 -2.83
N MET A 214 4.13 -9.47 -1.65
CA MET A 214 2.68 -9.32 -1.50
C MET A 214 2.37 -8.28 -0.41
N LYS A 215 1.53 -7.30 -0.73
CA LYS A 215 1.20 -6.18 0.16
C LYS A 215 -0.29 -5.90 0.14
N LEU A 216 -0.81 -5.43 1.28
CA LEU A 216 -2.18 -4.96 1.38
C LEU A 216 -2.20 -3.45 1.15
N GLY A 217 -3.00 -3.01 0.19
CA GLY A 217 -3.31 -1.62 -0.07
C GLY A 217 -4.80 -1.44 -0.34
N TYR A 218 -5.13 -0.47 -1.17
CA TYR A 218 -6.51 -0.09 -1.46
C TYR A 218 -6.71 0.19 -2.94
N ALA A 219 -7.85 -0.21 -3.48
CA ALA A 219 -8.30 0.20 -4.81
C ALA A 219 -9.62 0.95 -4.72
N THR A 220 -9.91 1.79 -5.71
CA THR A 220 -11.20 2.48 -5.80
C THR A 220 -12.33 1.48 -6.03
N HIS A 221 -13.28 1.44 -5.11
CA HIS A 221 -14.49 0.64 -5.21
C HIS A 221 -15.62 1.43 -5.86
N VAL A 222 -15.86 2.65 -5.38
CA VAL A 222 -16.86 3.58 -5.93
C VAL A 222 -16.27 4.98 -5.95
N GLN A 223 -16.45 5.66 -7.07
CA GLN A 223 -15.98 7.03 -7.27
C GLN A 223 -17.15 8.00 -7.39
N PHE A 224 -17.12 9.06 -6.61
CA PHE A 224 -17.96 10.25 -6.74
C PHE A 224 -17.05 11.48 -6.90
N THR A 225 -17.61 12.60 -7.37
CA THR A 225 -16.85 13.84 -7.63
C THR A 225 -16.04 14.31 -6.42
N GLU A 226 -16.63 14.26 -5.22
CA GLU A 226 -16.00 14.76 -3.98
C GLU A 226 -15.62 13.65 -3.01
N LYS A 227 -16.04 12.40 -3.26
CA LYS A 227 -15.90 11.30 -2.31
C LYS A 227 -15.53 10.00 -3.01
N GLN A 228 -14.60 9.26 -2.43
CA GLN A 228 -14.12 7.98 -2.92
C GLN A 228 -14.37 6.92 -1.85
N VAL A 229 -14.83 5.75 -2.27
CA VAL A 229 -14.89 4.56 -1.42
C VAL A 229 -13.81 3.60 -1.89
N LEU A 230 -12.92 3.21 -0.98
CA LEU A 230 -11.79 2.36 -1.25
C LEU A 230 -12.00 0.98 -0.61
N THR A 231 -11.70 -0.06 -1.37
CA THR A 231 -11.73 -1.45 -0.91
C THR A 231 -10.32 -1.95 -0.63
N PRO A 232 -10.09 -2.75 0.43
CA PRO A 232 -8.84 -3.47 0.64
C PRO A 232 -8.49 -4.36 -0.57
N THR A 233 -7.23 -4.29 -0.98
CA THR A 233 -6.72 -4.96 -2.19
C THR A 233 -5.34 -5.53 -1.94
N TRP A 234 -5.14 -6.78 -2.30
CA TRP A 234 -3.83 -7.41 -2.36
C TRP A 234 -3.12 -7.01 -3.65
N GLU A 235 -1.91 -6.51 -3.52
CA GLU A 235 -0.94 -6.33 -4.59
C GLU A 235 0.02 -7.52 -4.55
N VAL A 236 0.15 -8.24 -5.65
CA VAL A 236 0.96 -9.47 -5.76
C VAL A 236 1.97 -9.28 -6.89
N HIS A 237 3.25 -9.24 -6.55
CA HIS A 237 4.36 -9.17 -7.51
C HIS A 237 4.82 -10.58 -7.85
N VAL A 238 4.84 -10.89 -9.15
CA VAL A 238 5.14 -12.20 -9.69
C VAL A 238 6.27 -12.08 -10.70
N LYS A 239 7.30 -12.89 -10.52
CA LYS A 239 8.32 -13.15 -11.52
C LYS A 239 8.00 -14.46 -12.21
N THR A 240 7.70 -14.40 -13.50
CA THR A 240 7.34 -15.59 -14.27
C THR A 240 8.55 -16.49 -14.51
N ASP A 241 8.32 -17.73 -14.95
CA ASP A 241 9.36 -18.67 -15.39
C ASP A 241 10.38 -18.05 -16.38
N LYS A 242 9.89 -17.20 -17.29
CA LYS A 242 10.66 -16.45 -18.31
C LYS A 242 11.37 -15.21 -17.76
N GLY A 243 11.28 -14.96 -16.45
CA GLY A 243 11.89 -13.80 -15.80
C GLY A 243 11.15 -12.47 -16.00
N LYS A 244 9.91 -12.49 -16.52
CA LYS A 244 9.10 -11.27 -16.66
C LYS A 244 8.46 -10.92 -15.31
N GLU A 245 8.50 -9.65 -14.93
CA GLU A 245 7.79 -9.15 -13.76
C GLU A 245 6.35 -8.76 -14.12
N GLN A 246 5.42 -9.12 -13.26
CA GLN A 246 4.00 -8.82 -13.37
C GLN A 246 3.43 -8.44 -12.00
N ILE A 247 2.46 -7.53 -12.00
CA ILE A 247 1.75 -7.12 -10.80
C ILE A 247 0.28 -7.46 -10.99
N HIS A 248 -0.29 -8.19 -10.03
CA HIS A 248 -1.69 -8.58 -10.01
C HIS A 248 -2.38 -7.95 -8.81
N PHE A 249 -3.59 -7.45 -9.01
CA PHE A 249 -4.43 -6.91 -7.94
C PHE A 249 -5.58 -7.84 -7.65
N VAL A 250 -5.82 -8.15 -6.38
CA VAL A 250 -6.89 -9.05 -5.95
C VAL A 250 -7.71 -8.39 -4.87
N ASN A 251 -9.03 -8.40 -5.00
CA ASN A 251 -9.92 -7.94 -3.95
C ASN A 251 -9.67 -8.74 -2.68
N ALA A 252 -9.28 -8.07 -1.61
CA ALA A 252 -8.88 -8.77 -0.40
C ALA A 252 -10.07 -9.38 0.34
N ASN A 253 -11.31 -8.99 0.03
CA ASN A 253 -12.53 -9.54 0.65
C ASN A 253 -13.13 -10.71 -0.12
N THR A 254 -13.06 -10.68 -1.46
CA THR A 254 -13.69 -11.70 -2.32
C THR A 254 -12.69 -12.66 -2.97
N GLY A 255 -11.40 -12.31 -3.03
CA GLY A 255 -10.38 -13.08 -3.76
C GLY A 255 -10.46 -12.94 -5.28
N THR A 256 -11.29 -12.01 -5.80
CA THR A 256 -11.44 -11.79 -7.24
C THR A 256 -10.35 -10.88 -7.79
N VAL A 257 -9.81 -11.22 -8.95
CA VAL A 257 -8.78 -10.43 -9.64
C VAL A 257 -9.37 -9.13 -10.17
N MET A 258 -8.62 -8.05 -10.05
CA MET A 258 -9.00 -6.72 -10.51
C MET A 258 -8.09 -6.26 -11.64
N ASP A 259 -8.68 -5.71 -12.69
CA ASP A 259 -7.97 -4.90 -13.69
C ASP A 259 -8.08 -3.42 -13.30
N LEU A 260 -7.01 -2.88 -12.72
CA LEU A 260 -6.96 -1.48 -12.26
C LEU A 260 -6.32 -0.55 -13.29
N GLN A 261 -5.40 -1.05 -14.11
CA GLN A 261 -4.69 -0.26 -15.12
C GLN A 261 -5.62 0.21 -16.23
N ARG A 262 -6.51 -0.69 -16.71
CA ARG A 262 -7.44 -0.37 -17.80
C ARG A 262 -8.52 0.64 -17.38
N LYS A 263 -9.02 0.54 -16.14
CA LYS A 263 -10.09 1.41 -15.63
C LYS A 263 -9.71 2.88 -15.53
N THR A 264 -8.41 3.19 -15.44
CA THR A 264 -7.92 4.57 -15.41
C THR A 264 -7.88 5.20 -16.82
N GLN A 265 -7.82 4.38 -17.88
CA GLN A 265 -7.78 4.89 -19.25
C GLN A 265 -9.19 5.23 -19.79
N GLU A 266 -10.22 4.49 -19.36
CA GLU A 266 -11.60 4.67 -19.84
C GLU A 266 -12.31 5.91 -19.23
N VAL A 267 -11.82 6.43 -18.10
CA VAL A 267 -12.40 7.64 -17.45
C VAL A 267 -11.80 8.94 -18.00
N GLY A 268 -10.63 8.88 -18.64
CA GLY A 268 -9.96 10.03 -19.25
C GLY A 268 -10.49 10.45 -20.62
N GLU A 269 -11.46 9.73 -21.19
CA GLU A 269 -12.07 10.02 -22.50
C GLU A 269 -13.48 10.64 -22.42
N GLU A 270 -14.01 10.95 -21.23
CA GLU A 270 -15.32 11.62 -21.05
C GLU A 270 -15.21 13.13 -20.71
#